data_AF-A0A3D0HZM0-F1
#
_entry.id   AF-A0A3D0HZM0-F1
#
_cell.length_a   1.000
_cell.length_b   1.000
_cell.length_c   1.000
_cell.angle_alpha   90.00
_cell.angle_beta   90.00
_cell.angle_gamma   90.00
#
_symmetry.space_group_name_H-M   'P 1'
#
loop_
_entity.id
_entity.type
_entity.pdbx_description
1 polymer ?
#
loop_
_entity_poly.entity_id
_entity_poly.type
_entity_poly.pdbx_seq_one_letter_code
_entity_poly.pdbx_strand_id
1 'polypeptide(L)'
;MKEPEKSTQINKADLHDEDNYPLFCFKYLSDRSFNKCRDHQFFIKYLKRLQSLSSLGWAKIRESDKHSFGMEKIPIREIKPNCPICVTPDVTHLHAFRAIGDNRPFLGLQNGRVFQVFFIETHFGDIYDH
;
A
#
# COMPACT_ATOMS: atom_id res chain seq x y z
N MET A 1 -5.93 -27.06 -31.47
CA MET A 1 -5.58 -25.62 -31.53
C MET A 1 -6.41 -24.91 -30.47
N LYS A 2 -5.80 -24.21 -29.52
CA LYS A 2 -6.53 -23.36 -28.54
C LYS A 2 -6.90 -22.06 -29.25
N GLU A 3 -8.15 -21.62 -29.10
CA GLU A 3 -8.58 -20.28 -29.54
C GLU A 3 -7.73 -19.20 -28.86
N PRO A 4 -7.38 -18.11 -29.56
CA PRO A 4 -6.70 -16.99 -28.94
C PRO A 4 -7.64 -16.31 -27.94
N GLU A 5 -7.20 -16.15 -26.70
CA GLU A 5 -7.92 -15.39 -25.68
C GLU A 5 -8.19 -13.96 -26.20
N LYS A 6 -9.46 -13.56 -26.19
CA LYS A 6 -9.87 -12.20 -26.54
C LYS A 6 -9.10 -11.22 -25.65
N SER A 7 -8.28 -10.36 -26.25
CA SER A 7 -7.64 -9.26 -25.52
C SER A 7 -8.74 -8.40 -24.91
N THR A 8 -8.84 -8.37 -23.58
CA THR A 8 -9.78 -7.52 -22.87
C THR A 8 -9.49 -6.07 -23.23
N GLN A 9 -10.31 -5.46 -24.09
CA GLN A 9 -10.22 -4.04 -24.39
C GLN A 9 -10.72 -3.27 -23.16
N ILE A 10 -9.79 -2.77 -22.35
CA ILE A 10 -10.13 -1.89 -21.23
C ILE A 10 -10.46 -0.51 -21.81
N ASN A 11 -11.62 0.02 -21.47
CA ASN A 11 -11.98 1.38 -21.82
C ASN A 11 -11.03 2.35 -21.09
N LYS A 12 -10.18 3.05 -21.86
CA LYS A 12 -9.20 3.99 -21.29
C LYS A 12 -9.87 5.18 -20.61
N ALA A 13 -11.09 5.55 -20.98
CA ALA A 13 -11.83 6.61 -20.31
C ALA A 13 -12.13 6.24 -18.85
N ASP A 14 -12.46 4.98 -18.57
CA ASP A 14 -12.75 4.49 -17.21
C ASP A 14 -11.47 4.31 -16.36
N LEU A 15 -10.28 4.44 -16.96
CA LEU A 15 -8.98 4.47 -16.25
C LEU A 15 -8.53 5.89 -15.88
N HIS A 16 -9.17 6.90 -16.46
CA HIS A 16 -8.87 8.31 -16.27
C HIS A 16 -10.04 8.97 -15.53
N ASP A 17 -10.20 8.58 -14.27
CA ASP A 17 -11.13 9.25 -13.38
C ASP A 17 -10.50 10.52 -12.81
N GLU A 18 -11.23 11.64 -12.86
CA GLU A 18 -10.83 12.97 -12.34
C GLU A 18 -10.59 12.95 -10.82
N ASP A 19 -11.14 11.96 -10.13
CA ASP A 19 -11.20 11.81 -8.67
C ASP A 19 -9.86 11.42 -8.00
N ASN A 20 -8.75 11.32 -8.74
CA ASN A 20 -7.40 11.07 -8.23
C ASN A 20 -7.36 9.87 -7.25
N TYR A 21 -7.81 8.70 -7.73
CA TYR A 21 -7.84 7.46 -6.95
C TYR A 21 -6.43 6.87 -6.71
N PRO A 22 -6.17 6.28 -5.52
CA PRO A 22 -4.90 5.62 -5.24
C PRO A 22 -4.62 4.42 -6.14
N LEU A 23 -3.40 4.40 -6.71
CA LEU A 23 -2.81 3.24 -7.36
C LEU A 23 -1.69 2.68 -6.50
N PHE A 24 -1.70 1.39 -6.20
CA PHE A 24 -0.67 0.76 -5.39
C PHE A 24 0.42 0.14 -6.27
N CYS A 25 1.67 0.56 -6.07
CA CYS A 25 2.83 0.04 -6.78
C CYS A 25 3.71 -0.78 -5.83
N PHE A 26 4.05 -2.00 -6.24
CA PHE A 26 4.86 -2.94 -5.44
C PHE A 26 6.29 -3.12 -5.97
N LYS A 27 6.74 -2.29 -6.93
CA LYS A 27 8.09 -2.36 -7.53
C LYS A 27 9.23 -2.45 -6.51
N TYR A 28 9.09 -1.76 -5.37
CA TYR A 28 10.08 -1.72 -4.29
C TYR A 28 9.61 -2.41 -3.01
N LEU A 29 8.62 -3.30 -3.10
CA LEU A 29 8.14 -4.05 -1.94
C LEU A 29 9.26 -4.97 -1.42
N SER A 30 9.60 -4.85 -0.14
CA SER A 30 10.58 -5.72 0.50
C SER A 30 10.02 -7.12 0.67
N ASP A 31 10.82 -8.12 0.29
CA ASP A 31 10.64 -9.55 0.55
C ASP A 31 10.27 -9.91 2.00
N ARG A 32 10.73 -9.10 2.98
CA ARG A 32 10.35 -9.27 4.40
C ARG A 32 8.83 -9.19 4.61
N SER A 33 8.13 -8.50 3.72
CA SER A 33 6.70 -8.25 3.79
C SER A 33 5.84 -9.47 3.43
N PHE A 34 6.43 -10.55 2.93
CA PHE A 34 5.66 -11.74 2.55
C PHE A 34 6.39 -13.07 2.73
N ASN A 35 7.72 -13.13 2.71
CA ASN A 35 8.46 -14.40 2.72
C ASN A 35 8.22 -15.27 3.96
N LYS A 36 7.93 -14.67 5.12
CA LYS A 36 7.70 -15.40 6.38
C LYS A 36 6.22 -15.55 6.75
N CYS A 37 5.31 -14.89 6.04
CA CYS A 37 3.90 -14.95 6.34
C CYS A 37 3.31 -16.27 5.84
N ARG A 38 2.67 -17.03 6.73
CA ARG A 38 1.96 -18.27 6.40
C ARG A 38 0.44 -18.12 6.44
N ASP A 39 -0.05 -16.98 6.91
CA ASP A 39 -1.47 -16.67 6.97
C ASP A 39 -1.96 -16.17 5.61
N HIS A 40 -2.51 -17.07 4.79
CA HIS A 40 -3.08 -16.69 3.50
C HIS A 40 -4.31 -15.78 3.64
N GLN A 41 -5.05 -15.85 4.76
CA GLN A 41 -6.20 -14.97 5.00
C GLN A 41 -5.78 -13.52 5.20
N PHE A 42 -4.59 -13.29 5.74
CA PHE A 42 -4.00 -11.95 5.81
C PHE A 42 -3.98 -11.28 4.43
N PHE A 43 -3.45 -11.96 3.41
CA PHE A 43 -3.34 -11.37 2.07
C PHE A 43 -4.69 -11.19 1.37
N ILE A 44 -5.66 -12.08 1.62
CA ILE A 44 -7.03 -11.89 1.13
C ILE A 44 -7.63 -10.61 1.74
N LYS A 45 -7.46 -10.40 3.04
CA LYS A 45 -7.93 -9.17 3.71
C LYS A 45 -7.17 -7.94 3.23
N TYR A 46 -5.87 -8.06 2.99
CA TYR A 46 -5.04 -6.98 2.45
C TYR A 46 -5.51 -6.56 1.05
N LEU A 47 -5.80 -7.51 0.15
CA LEU A 47 -6.34 -7.18 -1.17
C LEU A 47 -7.70 -6.47 -1.09
N LYS A 48 -8.61 -6.93 -0.21
CA LYS A 48 -9.88 -6.24 0.06
C LYS A 48 -9.65 -4.81 0.55
N ARG A 49 -8.66 -4.63 1.43
CA ARG A 49 -8.29 -3.32 1.96
C ARG A 49 -7.79 -2.38 0.87
N LEU A 50 -6.90 -2.86 -0.01
CA LEU A 50 -6.40 -2.08 -1.14
C LEU A 50 -7.54 -1.69 -2.09
N GLN A 51 -8.46 -2.62 -2.37
CA GLN A 51 -9.64 -2.34 -3.20
C GLN A 51 -10.49 -1.21 -2.60
N SER A 52 -10.77 -1.26 -1.29
CA SER A 52 -11.52 -0.20 -0.62
C SER A 52 -10.81 1.15 -0.65
N LEU A 53 -9.48 1.18 -0.46
CA LEU A 53 -8.70 2.41 -0.55
C LEU A 53 -8.70 2.98 -1.98
N SER A 54 -8.57 2.12 -2.99
CA SER A 54 -8.63 2.50 -4.40
C SER A 54 -9.99 3.04 -4.83
N SER A 55 -11.07 2.81 -4.09
CA SER A 55 -12.40 3.36 -4.39
C SER A 55 -12.76 4.63 -3.60
N LEU A 56 -11.91 5.12 -2.68
CA LEU A 56 -12.21 6.30 -1.85
C LEU A 56 -11.71 7.62 -2.45
N GLY A 57 -10.55 7.60 -3.11
CA GLY A 57 -9.86 8.81 -3.55
C GLY A 57 -8.96 9.42 -2.47
N TRP A 58 -7.91 10.15 -2.86
CA TRP A 58 -6.96 10.71 -1.90
C TRP A 58 -7.57 11.73 -0.92
N ALA A 59 -8.56 12.52 -1.36
CA ALA A 59 -9.23 13.50 -0.50
C ALA A 59 -9.92 12.83 0.69
N LYS A 60 -10.77 11.84 0.45
CA LYS A 60 -11.47 11.09 1.50
C LYS A 60 -10.51 10.32 2.41
N ILE A 61 -9.41 9.81 1.87
CA ILE A 61 -8.36 9.17 2.68
C ILE A 61 -7.74 10.16 3.67
N ARG A 62 -7.47 11.40 3.25
CA ARG A 62 -6.88 12.43 4.13
C ARG A 62 -7.84 12.88 5.23
N GLU A 63 -9.14 12.83 4.98
CA GLU A 63 -10.20 13.16 5.96
C GLU A 63 -10.53 11.99 6.91
N SER A 64 -10.15 10.77 6.54
CA SER A 64 -10.44 9.57 7.32
C SER A 64 -9.52 9.44 8.55
N ASP A 65 -10.06 8.87 9.62
CA ASP A 65 -9.28 8.54 10.82
C ASP A 65 -8.19 7.49 10.52
N LYS A 66 -7.03 7.58 11.19
CA LYS A 66 -5.88 6.69 10.99
C LYS A 66 -6.12 5.22 11.36
N HIS A 67 -7.10 4.95 12.23
CA HIS A 67 -7.56 3.60 12.56
C HIS A 67 -8.62 3.10 11.57
N SER A 68 -9.19 4.00 10.77
CA SER A 68 -10.09 3.75 9.64
C SER A 68 -9.27 3.66 8.34
N PHE A 69 -9.56 4.45 7.30
CA PHE A 69 -8.88 4.50 6.01
C PHE A 69 -7.79 5.57 5.92
N GLY A 70 -7.56 6.32 6.98
CA GLY A 70 -6.56 7.39 7.04
C GLY A 70 -5.13 6.88 7.09
N MET A 71 -4.20 7.84 6.99
CA MET A 71 -2.77 7.61 7.08
C MET A 71 -2.18 8.21 8.35
N GLU A 72 -1.11 7.59 8.84
CA GLU A 72 -0.21 8.22 9.82
C GLU A 72 1.22 8.30 9.27
N LYS A 73 2.06 9.11 9.91
CA LYS A 73 3.46 9.30 9.53
C LYS A 73 4.35 8.52 10.48
N ILE A 74 5.21 7.65 9.93
CA ILE A 74 6.19 6.88 10.69
C ILE A 74 7.59 7.41 10.34
N PRO A 75 8.35 7.97 11.31
CA PRO A 75 9.72 8.42 11.08
C PRO A 75 10.62 7.31 10.53
N ILE A 76 11.47 7.61 9.54
CA ILE A 76 12.37 6.61 8.94
C ILE A 76 13.29 5.97 10.01
N ARG A 77 13.71 6.75 11.00
CA ARG A 77 14.56 6.28 12.10
C ARG A 77 13.93 5.17 12.96
N GLU A 78 12.60 5.01 12.93
CA GLU A 78 11.87 3.98 13.67
C GLU A 78 11.68 2.70 12.83
N ILE A 79 11.98 2.76 11.54
CA ILE A 79 11.83 1.64 10.62
C ILE A 79 13.02 0.70 10.75
N LYS A 80 12.76 -0.55 11.14
CA LYS A 80 13.78 -1.58 11.36
C LYS A 80 14.47 -2.02 10.06
N PRO A 81 13.76 -2.25 8.94
CA PRO A 81 14.41 -2.56 7.67
C PRO A 81 15.00 -1.33 6.97
N ASN A 82 16.09 -1.52 6.22
CA ASN A 82 16.61 -0.47 5.35
C ASN A 82 15.56 -0.06 4.30
N CYS A 83 15.37 1.24 4.11
CA CYS A 83 14.49 1.77 3.07
C CYS A 83 15.02 1.44 1.66
N PRO A 84 14.13 1.26 0.67
CA PRO A 84 14.55 1.03 -0.72
C PRO A 84 15.34 2.20 -1.30
N ILE A 85 16.16 1.93 -2.34
CA ILE A 85 17.04 2.91 -2.98
C ILE A 85 16.32 4.14 -3.56
N CYS A 86 15.02 4.05 -3.82
CA CYS A 86 14.22 5.19 -4.29
C CYS A 86 13.90 6.20 -3.18
N VAL A 87 14.13 5.87 -1.90
CA VAL A 87 13.91 6.78 -0.78
C VAL A 87 15.16 7.64 -0.60
N THR A 88 15.04 8.93 -0.87
CA THR A 88 16.14 9.89 -0.81
C THR A 88 16.41 10.36 0.62
N PRO A 89 17.62 10.84 0.96
CA PRO A 89 17.98 11.23 2.32
C PRO A 89 17.15 12.36 2.94
N ASP A 90 16.48 13.18 2.13
CA ASP A 90 15.59 14.25 2.56
C ASP A 90 14.21 13.75 3.05
N VAL A 91 13.85 12.51 2.71
CA VAL A 91 12.63 11.89 3.24
C VAL A 91 12.83 11.60 4.72
N THR A 92 11.99 12.17 5.58
CA THR A 92 12.08 12.00 7.05
C THR A 92 11.12 10.96 7.61
N HIS A 93 10.07 10.61 6.86
CA HIS A 93 9.00 9.70 7.29
C HIS A 93 8.38 8.97 6.10
N LEU A 94 7.80 7.80 6.38
CA LEU A 94 6.88 7.11 5.46
C LEU A 94 5.44 7.33 5.91
N HIS A 95 4.50 7.13 4.98
CA HIS A 95 3.08 7.06 5.31
C HIS A 95 2.68 5.62 5.59
N ALA A 96 1.87 5.42 6.62
CA ALA A 96 1.37 4.13 7.05
C ALA A 96 -0.15 4.08 6.95
N PHE A 97 -0.67 2.98 6.42
CA PHE A 97 -2.07 2.60 6.45
C PHE A 97 -2.22 1.28 7.20
N ARG A 98 -3.35 1.06 7.87
CA ARG A 98 -3.69 -0.28 8.40
C ARG A 98 -3.86 -1.28 7.25
N ALA A 99 -3.14 -2.40 7.31
CA ALA A 99 -3.09 -3.42 6.26
C ALA A 99 -4.37 -4.25 6.19
N ILE A 100 -4.94 -4.62 7.33
CA ILE A 100 -6.17 -5.43 7.36
C ILE A 100 -7.23 -4.90 8.33
N GLY A 101 -7.12 -3.63 8.76
CA GLY A 101 -8.03 -3.01 9.73
C GLY A 101 -7.69 -3.31 11.20
N ASP A 102 -6.56 -3.97 11.46
CA ASP A 102 -5.95 -4.07 12.79
C ASP A 102 -4.65 -3.24 12.84
N ASN A 103 -3.91 -3.33 13.93
CA ASN A 103 -2.74 -2.47 14.14
C ASN A 103 -1.58 -2.71 13.16
N ARG A 104 -1.58 -3.77 12.35
CA ARG A 104 -0.49 -4.02 11.40
C ARG A 104 -0.57 -3.06 10.22
N PRO A 105 0.47 -2.26 9.90
CA PRO A 105 0.41 -1.33 8.79
C PRO A 105 1.11 -1.84 7.53
N PHE A 106 0.85 -1.18 6.41
CA PHE A 106 1.75 -1.15 5.27
C PHE A 106 2.24 0.28 5.05
N LEU A 107 3.53 0.40 4.71
CA LEU A 107 4.25 1.66 4.65
C LEU A 107 4.70 1.94 3.22
N GLY A 108 4.71 3.22 2.88
CA GLY A 108 5.11 3.68 1.55
C GLY A 108 5.18 5.19 1.42
N LEU A 109 5.40 5.63 0.19
CA LEU A 109 5.35 7.04 -0.19
C LEU A 109 4.33 7.26 -1.29
N GLN A 110 3.62 8.39 -1.19
CA GLN A 110 2.72 8.85 -2.23
C GLN A 110 3.48 9.74 -3.20
N ASN A 111 3.36 9.46 -4.51
CA ASN A 111 3.79 10.35 -5.59
C ASN A 111 2.63 10.51 -6.60
N GLY A 112 1.99 11.68 -6.58
CA GLY A 112 0.74 11.91 -7.32
C GLY A 112 -0.34 10.91 -6.89
N ARG A 113 -0.88 10.16 -7.85
CA ARG A 113 -1.88 9.11 -7.59
C ARG A 113 -1.28 7.78 -7.10
N VAL A 114 0.02 7.57 -7.26
CA VAL A 114 0.67 6.30 -6.96
C VAL A 114 1.12 6.28 -5.51
N PHE A 115 0.74 5.26 -4.77
CA PHE A 115 1.33 4.89 -3.49
C PHE A 115 2.33 3.76 -3.71
N GLN A 116 3.60 4.07 -3.56
CA GLN A 116 4.69 3.10 -3.65
C GLN A 116 4.80 2.36 -2.32
N VAL A 117 4.35 1.11 -2.29
CA VAL A 117 4.42 0.24 -1.10
C VAL A 117 5.85 -0.29 -0.96
N PHE A 118 6.43 -0.12 0.23
CA PHE A 118 7.77 -0.59 0.57
C PHE A 118 7.73 -1.75 1.56
N PHE A 119 6.83 -1.67 2.54
CA PHE A 119 6.73 -2.65 3.60
C PHE A 119 5.27 -3.00 3.87
N ILE A 120 4.99 -4.28 4.14
CA ILE A 120 3.72 -4.74 4.70
C ILE A 120 4.05 -5.52 5.96
N GLU A 121 3.53 -5.06 7.10
CA GLU A 121 3.72 -5.74 8.37
C GLU A 121 2.77 -6.93 8.46
N THR A 122 3.32 -8.15 8.34
CA THR A 122 2.51 -9.38 8.42
C THR A 122 2.43 -9.92 9.85
N HIS A 123 3.45 -9.68 10.66
CA HIS A 123 3.45 -9.91 12.11
C HIS A 123 3.73 -8.60 12.84
N PHE A 124 2.99 -8.36 13.92
CA PHE A 124 3.06 -7.13 14.70
C PHE A 124 4.49 -6.88 15.19
N GLY A 125 5.04 -5.70 14.87
CA GLY A 125 6.39 -5.30 15.25
C GLY A 125 7.50 -5.70 14.27
N ASP A 126 7.20 -6.33 13.14
CA ASP A 126 8.22 -6.71 12.14
C ASP A 126 8.86 -5.49 11.47
N ILE A 127 8.13 -4.36 11.37
CA ILE A 127 8.58 -3.18 10.62
C ILE A 127 9.06 -2.05 11.53
N TYR A 128 8.36 -1.75 12.62
CA TYR A 128 8.74 -0.74 13.61
C TYR A 128 8.17 -1.13 14.98
N ASP A 129 8.59 -0.45 16.04
CA ASP A 129 8.01 -0.65 17.38
C ASP A 129 6.76 0.23 17.56
N HIS A 130 5.63 -0.42 17.86
CA HIS A 130 4.30 0.20 17.99
C HIS A 130 4.09 0.97 19.29
#